data_AF-A0A7N2M2D6-F1
#
_entry.id   AF-A0A7N2M2D6-F1
#
_cell.length_a   1.000
_cell.length_b   1.000
_cell.length_c   1.000
_cell.angle_alpha   90.00
_cell.angle_beta   90.00
_cell.angle_gamma   90.00
#
_symmetry.space_group_name_H-M   'P 1'
#
loop_
_entity.id
_entity.type
_entity.pdbx_description
1 polymer ?
#
loop_
_entity_poly.entity_id
_entity_poly.type
_entity_poly.pdbx_seq_one_letter_code
_entity_poly.pdbx_strand_id
1 'polypeptide(L)'
;MGIGVMVRDDQGCVAVDISNRINEPFGVVEVEAKAFEEGLLFTKDIGIQDFILEGDSLIIHKVLYGLSLAPTSMDSLTVAKNHKGQLTRAWSTIEASDISVLKAIIADTKEG
;
A
#
# COMPACT_ATOMS: atom_id res chain seq x y z
N MET A 1 0.18 17.49 5.02
CA MET A 1 1.18 16.41 4.85
C MET A 1 1.30 16.10 3.36
N GLY A 2 2.02 15.06 2.95
CA GLY A 2 2.16 14.72 1.54
C GLY A 2 2.12 13.21 1.33
N ILE A 3 1.81 12.83 0.09
CA ILE A 3 1.82 11.45 -0.39
C ILE A 3 2.98 11.34 -1.36
N GLY A 4 3.79 10.30 -1.19
CA GLY A 4 4.79 9.88 -2.17
C GLY A 4 4.54 8.43 -2.55
N VAL A 5 4.44 8.16 -3.85
CA VAL A 5 4.38 6.82 -4.42
C VAL A 5 5.45 6.71 -5.48
N MET A 6 6.16 5.59 -5.52
CA MET A 6 7.20 5.33 -6.51
C MET A 6 7.07 3.92 -7.04
N VAL A 7 6.92 3.78 -8.35
CA VAL A 7 6.92 2.50 -9.06
C VAL A 7 8.33 2.28 -9.59
N ARG A 8 8.89 1.11 -9.29
CA ARG A 8 10.20 0.68 -9.78
C ARG A 8 10.07 -0.56 -10.65
N ASP A 9 10.93 -0.67 -11.65
CA ASP A 9 11.09 -1.91 -12.41
C ASP A 9 11.85 -2.97 -11.59
N ASP A 10 12.03 -4.15 -12.19
CA ASP A 10 12.71 -5.29 -11.56
C ASP A 10 14.23 -5.05 -11.33
N GLN A 11 14.81 -4.04 -11.98
CA GLN A 11 16.18 -3.57 -11.73
C GLN A 11 16.24 -2.53 -10.59
N GLY A 12 15.10 -2.14 -10.04
CA GLY A 12 15.00 -1.10 -9.03
C GLY A 12 15.09 0.32 -9.59
N CYS A 13 15.03 0.49 -10.91
CA CYS A 13 14.99 1.82 -11.54
C CYS A 13 13.59 2.42 -11.40
N VAL A 14 13.50 3.73 -11.18
CA VAL A 14 12.22 4.43 -11.08
C VAL A 14 11.57 4.51 -12.45
N ALA A 15 10.40 3.91 -12.59
CA ALA A 15 9.59 3.97 -13.81
C ALA A 15 8.62 5.16 -13.76
N VAL A 16 7.96 5.38 -12.62
CA VAL A 16 7.06 6.51 -12.36
C VAL A 16 7.11 6.88 -10.88
N ASP A 17 6.95 8.17 -10.58
CA ASP A 17 6.65 8.67 -9.25
C ASP A 17 5.38 9.56 -9.22
N ILE A 18 4.79 9.66 -8.04
CA ILE A 18 3.68 10.56 -7.73
C ILE A 18 3.99 11.25 -6.41
N SER A 19 3.85 12.57 -6.39
CA SER A 19 3.99 13.39 -5.19
C SER A 19 2.82 14.36 -5.09
N ASN A 20 1.93 14.14 -4.12
CA ASN A 20 0.76 14.97 -3.91
C ASN A 20 0.77 15.61 -2.52
N ARG A 21 0.40 16.90 -2.46
CA ARG A 21 0.21 17.59 -1.19
C ARG A 21 -1.21 17.36 -0.68
N ILE A 22 -1.33 16.97 0.59
CA ILE A 22 -2.60 16.77 1.28
C ILE A 22 -2.93 18.04 2.07
N ASN A 23 -4.14 18.55 1.89
CA ASN A 23 -4.68 19.71 2.63
C ASN A 23 -5.72 19.29 3.67
N GLU A 24 -6.14 18.04 3.65
CA GLU A 24 -7.03 17.40 4.60
C GLU A 24 -6.34 17.25 5.98
N PRO A 25 -7.11 17.31 7.08
CA PRO A 25 -6.60 17.21 8.45
C PRO A 25 -6.27 15.76 8.84
N PHE A 26 -5.55 15.04 7.98
CA PHE A 26 -5.14 13.66 8.24
C PHE A 26 -4.03 13.59 9.28
N GLY A 27 -4.12 12.60 10.15
CA GLY A 27 -3.01 12.17 10.99
C GLY A 27 -2.01 11.32 10.20
N VAL A 28 -0.96 10.87 10.88
CA VAL A 28 0.14 10.13 10.23
C VAL A 28 -0.37 8.81 9.62
N VAL A 29 -1.23 8.08 10.33
CA VAL A 29 -1.71 6.76 9.87
C VAL A 29 -2.61 6.90 8.63
N GLU A 30 -3.43 7.94 8.58
CA GLU A 30 -4.33 8.22 7.47
C GLU A 30 -3.55 8.66 6.23
N VAL A 31 -2.47 9.44 6.40
CA VAL A 31 -1.58 9.81 5.29
C VAL A 31 -0.88 8.58 4.71
N GLU A 32 -0.41 7.66 5.56
CA GLU A 32 0.17 6.39 5.11
C GLU A 32 -0.87 5.52 4.42
N ALA A 33 -2.07 5.36 4.99
CA ALA A 33 -3.16 4.62 4.36
C ALA A 33 -3.50 5.21 2.97
N LYS A 34 -3.50 6.54 2.87
CA LYS A 34 -3.76 7.24 1.61
C LYS A 34 -2.64 7.03 0.60
N ALA A 35 -1.37 7.00 1.03
CA ALA A 35 -0.25 6.68 0.14
C ALA A 35 -0.34 5.26 -0.43
N PHE A 36 -0.72 4.28 0.39
CA PHE A 36 -0.98 2.92 -0.07
C PHE A 36 -2.18 2.86 -1.02
N GLU A 37 -3.28 3.56 -0.72
CA GLU A 37 -4.46 3.60 -1.59
C GLU A 37 -4.12 4.18 -2.98
N GLU A 38 -3.46 5.34 -3.03
CA GLU A 38 -3.03 5.97 -4.28
C GLU A 38 -2.07 5.09 -5.06
N GLY A 39 -1.13 4.40 -4.39
CA GLY A 39 -0.23 3.45 -5.05
C GLY A 39 -0.96 2.30 -5.71
N LEU A 40 -1.93 1.70 -5.02
CA LEU A 40 -2.73 0.57 -5.54
C LEU A 40 -3.64 0.99 -6.70
N LEU A 41 -4.30 2.15 -6.58
CA LEU A 41 -5.14 2.70 -7.65
C LEU A 41 -4.29 3.04 -8.87
N PHE A 42 -3.14 3.66 -8.65
CA PHE A 42 -2.24 4.04 -9.73
C PHE A 42 -1.73 2.82 -10.51
N THR A 43 -1.21 1.79 -9.84
CA THR A 43 -0.74 0.57 -10.51
C THR A 43 -1.85 -0.11 -11.30
N LYS A 44 -3.07 -0.11 -10.76
CA LYS A 44 -4.26 -0.62 -11.46
C LYS A 44 -4.57 0.18 -12.72
N ASP A 45 -4.54 1.50 -12.65
CA ASP A 45 -4.84 2.40 -13.77
C ASP A 45 -3.83 2.28 -14.92
N ILE A 46 -2.56 1.98 -14.61
CA ILE A 46 -1.50 1.75 -15.61
C ILE A 46 -1.36 0.27 -16.02
N GLY A 47 -2.21 -0.62 -15.51
CA GLY A 47 -2.26 -2.03 -15.91
C GLY A 47 -1.19 -2.93 -15.30
N ILE A 48 -0.50 -2.50 -14.24
CA ILE A 48 0.44 -3.32 -13.48
C ILE A 48 -0.36 -4.22 -12.52
N GLN A 49 -0.21 -5.54 -12.67
CA GLN A 49 -0.94 -6.53 -11.89
C GLN A 49 -0.04 -7.33 -10.94
N ASP A 50 1.25 -7.47 -11.24
CA ASP A 50 2.23 -8.16 -10.42
C ASP A 50 3.29 -7.17 -9.94
N PHE A 51 3.32 -6.93 -8.63
CA PHE A 51 4.23 -5.96 -8.02
C PHE A 51 4.44 -6.26 -6.53
N ILE A 52 5.48 -5.65 -5.97
CA ILE A 52 5.73 -5.65 -4.53
C ILE A 52 5.29 -4.30 -3.98
N LEU A 53 4.39 -4.31 -3.01
CA LEU A 53 4.01 -3.09 -2.30
C LEU A 53 4.93 -2.91 -1.10
N GLU A 54 5.58 -1.76 -1.03
CA GLU A 54 6.51 -1.40 0.04
C GLU A 54 6.04 -0.11 0.73
N GLY A 55 6.20 -0.06 2.05
CA GLY A 55 6.01 1.15 2.84
C GLY A 55 6.61 0.98 4.24
N ASP A 56 6.75 2.08 4.98
CA ASP A 56 7.35 2.07 6.32
C ASP A 56 6.31 1.95 7.46
N SER A 57 5.02 2.05 7.13
CA SER A 57 3.95 1.90 8.12
C SER A 57 3.65 0.45 8.49
N LEU A 58 4.19 0.03 9.63
CA LEU A 58 3.87 -1.27 10.24
C LEU A 58 2.38 -1.45 10.56
N ILE A 59 1.65 -0.36 10.84
CA ILE A 59 0.22 -0.40 11.12
C ILE A 59 -0.53 -0.82 9.86
N ILE A 60 -0.28 -0.13 8.73
CA ILE A 60 -0.90 -0.44 7.45
C ILE A 60 -0.57 -1.87 7.01
N HIS A 61 0.71 -2.27 7.14
CA HIS A 61 1.12 -3.63 6.81
C HIS A 61 0.36 -4.68 7.64
N LYS A 62 0.19 -4.48 8.96
CA LYS A 62 -0.55 -5.42 9.82
C LYS A 62 -2.02 -5.54 9.41
N VAL A 63 -2.65 -4.41 9.09
CA VAL A 63 -4.06 -4.40 8.68
C VAL A 63 -4.24 -5.14 7.35
N LEU A 64 -3.43 -4.81 6.33
CA LEU A 64 -3.47 -5.49 5.03
C LEU A 64 -3.13 -6.98 5.15
N TYR A 65 -2.15 -7.33 5.99
CA TYR A 65 -1.78 -8.72 6.24
C TYR A 65 -2.91 -9.53 6.90
N GLY A 66 -3.62 -8.95 7.86
CA GLY A 66 -4.75 -9.60 8.54
C GLY A 66 -5.92 -9.93 7.61
N LEU A 67 -6.11 -9.18 6.51
CA LEU A 67 -7.15 -9.42 5.51
C LEU A 67 -6.76 -10.51 4.51
N SER A 68 -5.49 -10.52 4.11
CA SER A 68 -5.03 -11.47 3.11
C SER A 68 -4.75 -12.88 3.66
N LEU A 69 -4.89 -13.08 4.97
CA LEU A 69 -5.06 -14.41 5.56
C LEU A 69 -6.50 -14.97 5.40
N ALA A 70 -7.44 -14.23 4.81
CA ALA A 70 -8.70 -14.79 4.33
C ALA A 70 -8.39 -15.86 3.26
N PRO A 71 -8.98 -17.07 3.34
CA PRO A 71 -8.42 -18.26 2.70
C PRO A 71 -8.81 -18.33 1.22
N THR A 72 -8.09 -17.65 0.36
CA THR A 72 -8.16 -17.88 -1.09
C THR A 72 -6.76 -18.11 -1.64
N SER A 73 -6.41 -19.40 -1.66
CA SER A 73 -5.22 -20.01 -2.28
C SER A 73 -3.89 -19.74 -1.59
N MET A 74 -3.28 -20.81 -1.07
CA MET A 74 -1.90 -20.81 -0.60
C MET A 74 -0.94 -20.77 -1.78
N ASP A 75 -0.44 -19.59 -2.12
CA ASP A 75 0.90 -19.48 -2.70
C ASP A 75 1.87 -19.08 -1.58
N SER A 76 3.00 -19.77 -1.50
CA SER A 76 3.96 -19.61 -0.40
C SER A 76 4.47 -18.16 -0.33
N LEU A 77 4.03 -17.44 0.68
CA LEU A 77 4.35 -16.04 0.86
C LEU A 77 5.75 -15.87 1.46
N THR A 78 6.68 -15.29 0.71
CA THR A 78 7.99 -14.87 1.23
C THR A 78 7.87 -13.45 1.76
N VAL A 79 7.76 -13.28 3.09
CA VAL A 79 7.88 -11.97 3.74
C VAL A 79 9.36 -11.64 3.83
N ALA A 80 9.85 -10.73 2.99
CA ALA A 80 11.22 -10.26 3.05
C ALA A 80 11.29 -8.98 3.89
N LYS A 81 12.31 -8.89 4.75
CA LYS A 81 12.74 -7.62 5.34
C LYS A 81 13.83 -7.08 4.44
N ASN A 82 13.63 -5.89 3.87
CA ASN A 82 14.71 -5.24 3.16
C ASN A 82 15.76 -4.71 4.15
N HIS A 83 16.93 -4.30 3.64
CA HIS A 83 18.05 -3.79 4.44
C HIS A 83 17.70 -2.53 5.28
N LYS A 84 16.55 -1.90 5.04
CA LYS A 84 16.02 -0.76 5.80
C LYS A 84 14.99 -1.17 6.85
N GLY A 85 14.74 -2.46 7.03
CA GLY A 85 13.76 -2.98 7.98
C GLY A 85 12.31 -2.83 7.53
N GLN A 86 12.06 -2.45 6.27
CA GLN A 86 10.71 -2.38 5.73
C GLN A 86 10.22 -3.79 5.39
N LEU A 87 8.95 -4.04 5.69
CA LEU A 87 8.26 -5.28 5.36
C LEU A 87 7.74 -5.18 3.93
N THR A 88 8.08 -6.17 3.11
CA THR A 88 7.64 -6.22 1.72
C THR A 88 6.78 -7.46 1.51
N ARG A 89 5.70 -7.28 0.74
CA ARG A 89 4.83 -8.37 0.32
C ARG A 89 4.68 -8.32 -1.19
N ALA A 90 4.93 -9.44 -1.85
CA ALA A 90 4.57 -9.61 -3.26
C ALA A 90 3.05 -9.74 -3.37
N TRP A 91 2.46 -8.91 -4.22
CA TRP A 91 1.04 -8.94 -4.56
C TRP A 91 0.93 -9.50 -5.98
N SER A 92 0.46 -10.73 -6.08
CA SER A 92 0.08 -11.31 -7.38
C SER A 92 -1.29 -10.81 -7.85
N THR A 93 -2.14 -10.34 -6.91
CA THR A 93 -3.44 -9.71 -7.18
C THR A 93 -3.81 -8.79 -6.01
N ILE A 94 -4.25 -7.56 -6.30
CA ILE A 94 -4.88 -6.66 -5.31
C ILE A 94 -6.35 -7.03 -5.22
N GLU A 95 -6.86 -7.33 -4.03
CA GLU A 95 -8.27 -7.61 -3.83
C GLU A 95 -9.05 -6.31 -3.56
N ALA A 96 -10.31 -6.27 -3.98
CA ALA A 96 -11.18 -5.12 -3.71
C ALA A 96 -11.29 -4.82 -2.19
N SER A 97 -11.15 -5.86 -1.36
CA SER A 97 -11.12 -5.74 0.11
C SER A 97 -9.95 -4.92 0.63
N ASP A 98 -8.78 -4.93 -0.02
CA ASP A 98 -7.59 -4.20 0.44
C ASP A 98 -7.84 -2.68 0.33
N ILE A 99 -8.36 -2.23 -0.81
CA ILE A 99 -8.74 -0.84 -1.03
C ILE A 99 -9.85 -0.42 -0.06
N SER A 100 -10.85 -1.29 0.16
CA SER A 100 -11.95 -1.00 1.10
C SER A 100 -11.48 -0.76 2.53
N VAL A 101 -10.45 -1.47 3.00
CA VAL A 101 -9.94 -1.27 4.37
C VAL A 101 -9.08 -0.03 4.49
N LEU A 102 -8.27 0.28 3.48
CA LEU A 102 -7.56 1.57 3.43
C LEU A 102 -8.57 2.74 3.49
N LYS A 103 -9.67 2.64 2.73
CA LYS A 103 -10.77 3.62 2.79
C LYS A 103 -11.41 3.71 4.16
N ALA A 104 -11.58 2.60 4.87
CA ALA A 104 -12.12 2.61 6.23
C ALA A 104 -11.19 3.35 7.21
N ILE A 105 -9.87 3.12 7.14
CA ILE A 105 -8.87 3.85 7.94
C ILE A 105 -8.94 5.35 7.64
N ILE A 106 -9.02 5.74 6.37
CA ILE A 106 -9.10 7.14 5.95
C ILE A 106 -10.43 7.79 6.39
N ALA A 107 -11.52 7.02 6.43
CA ALA A 107 -12.85 7.52 6.79
C ALA A 107 -13.04 7.78 8.30
N ASP A 108 -12.31 7.07 9.16
CA ASP A 108 -12.41 7.17 10.63
C ASP A 108 -12.08 8.58 11.15
N THR A 109 -11.39 9.41 10.35
CA THR A 109 -11.07 10.81 10.66
C THR A 109 -12.26 11.78 10.67
N LYS A 110 -13.49 11.37 10.30
CA LYS A 110 -14.65 12.30 10.25
C LYS A 110 -15.40 12.49 11.58
N GLU A 111 -15.03 11.79 12.65
CA GLU A 111 -15.71 11.90 13.96
C GLU A 111 -14.88 12.57 15.08
N GLY A 112 -13.75 13.20 14.76
CA GLY A 112 -12.89 13.92 15.73
C GLY A 112 -13.13 15.42 15.82
#